data_AF-A0AAN7MEU3-F1
#
_entry.id   AF-A0AAN7MEU3-F1
#
_cell.length_a   1.000
_cell.length_b   1.000
_cell.length_c   1.000
_cell.angle_alpha   90.00
_cell.angle_beta   90.00
_cell.angle_gamma   90.00
#
_symmetry.space_group_name_H-M   'P 1'
#
loop_
_entity.id
_entity.type
_entity.pdbx_description
1 polymer ?
#
loop_
_entity_poly.entity_id
_entity_poly.type
_entity_poly.pdbx_seq_one_letter_code
_entity_poly.pdbx_strand_id
1 'polypeptide(L)'
;MHKEKVSRREIGSLTISKRFPSYQKIVPPPSPPCLEPYYRKPLNFSILDDIGHGIKVSPGLGGCPAGVKGLGWAFSVPDVPSIALMGA
;
A
#
# COMPACT_ATOMS: atom_id res chain seq x y z
N MET A 1 45.39 -2.08 -50.06
CA MET A 1 44.00 -2.36 -50.52
C MET A 1 43.66 -3.86 -50.61
N HIS A 2 44.41 -4.69 -51.34
CA HIS A 2 44.06 -6.12 -51.51
C HIS A 2 44.08 -6.93 -50.19
N LYS A 3 45.17 -6.81 -49.41
CA LYS A 3 45.31 -7.53 -48.12
C LYS A 3 44.19 -7.23 -47.12
N GLU A 4 43.78 -5.97 -47.05
CA GLU A 4 42.65 -5.53 -46.22
C GLU A 4 41.32 -6.18 -46.65
N LYS A 5 41.05 -6.26 -47.96
CA LYS A 5 39.83 -6.89 -48.48
C LYS A 5 39.80 -8.40 -48.22
N VAL A 6 40.94 -9.07 -48.37
CA VAL A 6 41.06 -10.51 -48.10
C VAL A 6 40.78 -10.79 -46.62
N SER A 7 41.43 -10.05 -45.72
CA SER A 7 41.22 -10.19 -44.26
C SER A 7 39.75 -9.95 -43.86
N ARG A 8 39.10 -8.90 -44.38
CA ARG A 8 37.68 -8.64 -44.10
C ARG A 8 36.74 -9.73 -44.60
N ARG A 9 37.06 -10.39 -45.72
CA ARG A 9 36.27 -11.51 -46.25
C ARG A 9 36.42 -12.76 -45.37
N GLU A 10 37.63 -13.05 -44.90
CA GLU A 10 37.90 -14.17 -43.99
C GLU A 10 37.15 -14.00 -42.66
N ILE A 11 37.22 -12.81 -42.06
CA ILE A 11 36.46 -12.48 -40.85
C ILE A 11 34.95 -12.53 -41.15
N GLY A 12 34.51 -11.96 -42.28
CA GLY A 12 33.11 -11.93 -42.70
C GLY A 12 32.45 -13.30 -42.77
N SER A 13 33.17 -14.32 -43.25
CA SER A 13 32.68 -15.71 -43.35
C SER A 13 32.40 -16.36 -41.99
N LEU A 14 33.02 -15.87 -40.92
CA LEU A 14 32.87 -16.41 -39.56
C LEU A 14 31.87 -15.60 -38.71
N THR A 15 31.35 -14.50 -39.25
CA THR A 15 30.41 -13.63 -38.53
C THR A 15 28.97 -13.89 -38.94
N ILE A 16 28.04 -13.65 -38.01
CA ILE A 16 26.60 -13.68 -38.27
C ILE A 16 25.98 -12.31 -37.98
N SER A 17 24.91 -11.97 -38.70
CA SER A 17 24.20 -10.71 -38.46
C SER A 17 23.50 -10.77 -37.10
N LYS A 18 23.99 -10.01 -36.13
CA LYS A 18 23.29 -9.79 -34.87
C LYS A 18 22.25 -8.70 -35.07
N ARG A 19 20.97 -9.07 -35.09
CA ARG A 19 19.87 -8.10 -35.07
C ARG A 19 19.72 -7.58 -33.65
N PHE A 20 20.00 -6.29 -33.46
CA PHE A 20 19.62 -5.63 -32.22
C PHE A 20 18.14 -5.30 -32.31
N PRO A 21 17.34 -5.67 -31.31
CA PRO A 21 15.99 -5.18 -31.25
C PRO A 21 16.00 -3.65 -31.21
N SER A 22 15.18 -3.01 -32.06
CA SER A 22 14.99 -1.56 -32.05
C SER A 22 14.07 -1.10 -30.90
N TYR A 23 13.76 -1.98 -29.94
CA TYR A 23 12.84 -1.67 -28.83
C TYR A 23 13.60 -1.14 -27.61
N GLN A 24 12.91 -0.30 -26.83
CA GLN A 24 13.43 0.24 -25.59
C GLN A 24 13.57 -0.88 -24.54
N LYS A 25 14.73 -0.98 -23.89
CA LYS A 25 15.01 -2.02 -22.89
C LYS A 25 14.09 -1.98 -21.67
N ILE A 26 13.46 -0.84 -21.43
CA ILE A 26 12.52 -0.63 -20.32
C ILE A 26 11.22 -0.17 -20.95
N VAL A 27 10.21 -1.03 -20.90
CA VAL A 27 8.83 -0.71 -21.30
C VAL A 27 8.01 -0.72 -20.02
N PRO A 28 7.40 0.42 -19.61
CA PRO A 28 6.51 0.42 -18.46
C PRO A 28 5.29 -0.46 -18.73
N PRO A 29 4.70 -1.06 -17.69
CA PRO A 29 3.51 -1.89 -17.86
C PRO A 29 2.37 -1.05 -18.48
N PRO A 30 1.51 -1.65 -19.34
CA PRO A 30 0.40 -0.94 -19.99
C PRO A 30 -0.60 -0.31 -19.03
N SER A 31 -0.79 -0.91 -17.85
CA SER A 31 -1.64 -0.41 -16.77
C SER A 31 -0.79 -0.17 -15.51
N PRO A 32 -0.35 1.07 -15.25
CA PRO A 32 0.27 1.38 -13.97
C PRO A 32 -0.78 1.27 -12.84
N PRO A 33 -0.40 0.79 -11.64
CA PRO A 33 -1.32 0.75 -10.51
C PRO A 33 -1.76 2.18 -10.15
N CYS A 34 -3.04 2.34 -9.81
CA CYS A 34 -3.52 3.58 -9.21
C CYS A 34 -2.85 3.76 -7.85
N LEU A 35 -2.20 4.91 -7.63
CA LEU A 35 -1.58 5.22 -6.36
C LEU A 35 -2.64 5.77 -5.42
N GLU A 36 -3.02 4.98 -4.42
CA GLU A 36 -3.96 5.41 -3.38
C GLU A 36 -3.28 6.39 -2.41
N PRO A 37 -3.91 7.55 -2.11
CA PRO A 37 -3.36 8.52 -1.18
C PRO A 37 -3.30 7.96 0.25
N TYR A 38 -2.29 8.36 1.01
CA TYR A 38 -2.14 7.92 2.40
C TYR A 38 -3.11 8.67 3.32
N TYR A 39 -3.77 7.92 4.21
CA TYR A 39 -4.59 8.46 5.28
C TYR A 39 -4.42 7.65 6.56
N ARG A 40 -4.42 8.36 7.70
CA ARG A 40 -4.26 7.73 9.01
C ARG A 40 -5.59 7.10 9.42
N LYS A 41 -5.62 5.78 9.57
CA LYS A 41 -6.77 5.05 10.11
C LYS A 41 -6.54 4.74 11.59
N PRO A 42 -7.55 4.89 12.47
CA PRO A 42 -7.49 4.33 13.82
C PRO A 42 -7.34 2.81 13.76
N LEU A 43 -6.67 2.22 14.76
CA LEU A 43 -6.47 0.78 14.82
C LEU A 43 -7.80 0.08 15.09
N ASN A 44 -8.16 -0.87 14.23
CA ASN A 44 -9.34 -1.69 14.41
C ASN A 44 -8.92 -3.11 14.79
N PHE A 45 -9.26 -3.52 16.01
CA PHE A 45 -8.88 -4.80 16.58
C PHE A 45 -9.80 -5.96 16.13
N SER A 46 -10.97 -5.67 15.58
CA SER A 46 -11.95 -6.69 15.20
C SER A 46 -11.85 -7.17 13.75
N ILE A 47 -10.93 -6.62 12.95
CA ILE A 47 -10.76 -6.97 11.52
C ILE A 47 -10.51 -8.48 11.33
N LEU A 48 -9.92 -9.14 12.32
CA LEU A 48 -9.56 -10.56 12.25
C LEU A 48 -10.51 -11.46 13.05
N ASP A 49 -11.49 -10.90 13.77
CA ASP A 49 -12.40 -11.69 14.61
C ASP A 49 -13.27 -12.66 13.79
N ASP A 50 -13.51 -12.34 12.51
CA ASP A 50 -14.31 -13.17 11.61
C ASP A 50 -13.47 -14.24 10.88
N ILE A 51 -12.14 -14.26 11.08
CA ILE A 51 -11.22 -15.23 10.47
C ILE A 51 -10.83 -16.27 11.53
N GLY A 52 -11.36 -17.49 11.41
CA GLY A 52 -11.07 -18.60 12.32
C GLY A 52 -12.04 -18.67 13.50
N HIS A 53 -11.54 -18.77 14.74
CA HIS A 53 -12.33 -18.82 15.99
C HIS A 53 -12.17 -17.51 16.78
N GLY A 54 -12.40 -16.36 16.14
CA GLY A 54 -12.22 -15.07 16.79
C GLY A 54 -13.24 -14.82 17.90
N ILE A 55 -12.79 -14.17 18.98
CA ILE A 55 -13.62 -13.82 20.14
C ILE A 55 -14.03 -12.36 19.98
N LYS A 56 -15.27 -12.14 19.56
CA LYS A 56 -15.86 -10.81 19.56
C LYS A 56 -16.04 -10.33 21.00
N VAL A 57 -15.52 -9.14 21.31
CA VAL A 57 -15.76 -8.46 22.59
C VAL A 57 -17.21 -7.96 22.59
N SER A 58 -18.17 -8.86 22.80
CA SER A 58 -19.57 -8.49 23.00
C SER A 58 -19.73 -7.94 24.42
N PRO A 59 -20.24 -6.71 24.62
CA PRO A 59 -20.42 -6.13 25.95
C PRO A 59 -21.60 -6.74 26.73
N GLY A 60 -22.02 -7.97 26.42
CA GLY A 60 -23.30 -8.52 26.91
C GLY A 60 -23.27 -9.93 27.48
N LEU A 61 -22.52 -10.88 26.93
CA LEU A 61 -22.73 -12.30 27.26
C LEU A 61 -21.43 -13.10 27.10
N GLY A 62 -20.65 -13.18 28.18
CA GLY A 62 -19.37 -13.90 28.17
C GLY A 62 -18.66 -14.03 29.52
N GLY A 63 -19.36 -14.57 30.53
CA GLY A 63 -18.82 -15.35 31.64
C GLY A 63 -17.61 -14.85 32.45
N CYS A 64 -17.84 -13.95 33.41
CA CYS A 64 -17.03 -13.83 34.64
C CYS A 64 -17.98 -13.57 35.83
N PRO A 65 -18.16 -14.52 36.78
CA PRO A 65 -18.92 -14.27 38.00
C PRO A 65 -17.98 -13.85 39.14
N ALA A 66 -17.95 -12.56 39.48
CA ALA A 66 -17.79 -12.03 40.84
C ALA A 66 -17.61 -10.51 40.76
N GLY A 67 -18.40 -9.79 41.56
CA GLY A 67 -18.66 -8.37 41.41
C GLY A 67 -17.51 -7.43 41.75
N VAL A 68 -17.62 -6.22 41.19
CA VAL A 68 -17.60 -4.97 41.95
C VAL A 68 -18.38 -3.93 41.13
N LYS A 69 -19.39 -3.32 41.73
CA LYS A 69 -20.11 -2.17 41.17
C LYS A 69 -19.19 -0.95 41.32
N GLY A 70 -18.50 -0.57 40.25
CA GLY A 70 -17.62 0.60 40.20
C GLY A 70 -18.29 1.76 39.50
N LEU A 71 -18.42 2.87 40.23
CA LEU A 71 -19.05 4.13 39.86
C LEU A 71 -18.66 4.68 38.48
N GLY A 72 -19.63 5.39 37.91
CA GLY A 72 -19.56 6.00 36.60
C GLY A 72 -18.52 7.09 36.42
N TRP A 73 -18.19 7.29 35.15
CA TRP A 73 -17.56 8.48 34.63
C TRP A 73 -18.22 8.72 33.28
N ALA A 74 -19.39 9.35 33.35
CA ALA A 74 -19.93 10.07 32.21
C ALA A 74 -18.92 11.18 31.89
N PHE A 75 -18.16 11.00 30.81
CA PHE A 75 -17.35 12.08 30.26
C PHE A 75 -18.34 13.05 29.58
N SER A 76 -18.95 13.90 30.41
CA SER A 76 -19.74 15.03 29.98
C SER A 76 -18.83 15.95 29.18
N VAL A 77 -19.02 16.00 27.87
CA VAL A 77 -18.38 17.00 27.01
C VAL A 77 -19.01 18.34 27.37
N PRO A 78 -18.28 19.31 27.96
CA PRO A 78 -18.85 20.63 28.15
C PRO A 78 -18.95 21.30 26.77
N ASP A 79 -20.17 21.71 26.47
CA ASP A 79 -20.57 22.72 25.51
C ASP A 79 -19.49 23.79 25.35
N VAL A 80 -18.90 23.90 24.15
CA VAL A 80 -17.99 25.00 23.80
C VAL A 80 -18.87 26.14 23.27
N PRO A 81 -19.02 27.27 23.98
CA PRO A 81 -19.74 28.40 23.43
C PRO A 81 -18.91 29.00 22.29
N SER A 82 -19.51 29.12 21.10
CA SER A 82 -18.98 29.92 19.99
C SER A 82 -18.74 31.34 20.48
N ILE A 83 -17.46 31.66 20.73
CA ILE A 83 -16.99 33.04 20.86
C ILE A 83 -17.20 33.72 19.50
N ALA A 84 -18.01 34.76 19.52
CA ALA A 84 -18.12 35.75 18.47
C ALA A 84 -16.74 36.37 18.20
N LEU A 85 -16.31 36.35 16.94
CA LEU A 85 -15.27 37.25 16.47
C LEU A 85 -15.92 38.27 15.52
N MET A 86 -16.05 39.47 16.07
CA MET A 86 -16.32 40.73 15.39
C MET A 86 -15.26 40.95 14.29
N GLY A 87 -15.68 41.32 13.08
CA GLY A 87 -14.79 41.73 12.00
C GLY A 87 -15.58 42.54 10.98
N ALA A 88 -15.27 43.84 10.96
CA ALA A 88 -15.90 44.90 10.17
C ALA A 88 -15.72 44.74 8.64
#